data_AF-A0A5C9EPA4-F1
#
_entry.id   AF-A0A5C9EPA4-F1
#
_cell.length_a   1.000
_cell.length_b   1.000
_cell.length_c   1.000
_cell.angle_alpha   90.00
_cell.angle_beta   90.00
_cell.angle_gamma   90.00
#
_symmetry.space_group_name_H-M   'P 1'
#
loop_
_entity.id
_entity.type
_entity.pdbx_description
1 polymer ?
#
loop_
_entity_poly.entity_id
_entity_poly.type
_entity_poly.pdbx_seq_one_letter_code
_entity_poly.pdbx_strand_id
1 'polypeptide(L)'
;MIRIIIQELVPTDKRGTGLGIRSLATSLGTTGGFILGFVFTIVFKDLGISFIILSAPLLINIILIPKFVKETKGTDLSEVELRLKG
;
A
#
# COMPACT_ATOMS: atom_id res chain seq x y z
N MET A 1 -5.19 2.99 -7.92
CA MET A 1 -3.75 3.23 -8.11
C MET A 1 -2.90 1.97 -7.91
N ILE A 2 -2.82 1.38 -6.70
CA ILE A 2 -1.98 0.19 -6.41
C ILE A 2 -2.29 -1.05 -7.28
N ARG A 3 -3.53 -1.20 -7.80
CA ARG A 3 -3.91 -2.34 -8.67
C ARG A 3 -3.22 -2.36 -10.02
N ILE A 4 -2.99 -1.17 -10.59
CA ILE A 4 -2.36 -1.02 -11.90
C ILE A 4 -0.87 -1.32 -11.76
N ILE A 5 -0.22 -0.75 -10.73
CA ILE A 5 1.19 -0.97 -10.41
C ILE A 5 1.50 -2.47 -10.22
N ILE A 6 0.66 -3.21 -9.48
CA ILE A 6 0.91 -4.65 -9.27
C ILE A 6 0.71 -5.45 -10.56
N GLN A 7 -0.20 -5.04 -11.44
CA GLN A 7 -0.38 -5.69 -12.74
C GLN A 7 0.78 -5.38 -13.70
N GLU A 8 1.42 -4.22 -13.58
CA GLU A 8 2.59 -3.82 -14.38
C GLU A 8 3.89 -4.41 -13.84
N LEU A 9 4.04 -4.53 -12.51
CA LEU A 9 5.25 -5.02 -11.87
C LEU A 9 5.35 -6.56 -11.86
N VAL A 10 4.21 -7.25 -11.82
CA VAL A 10 4.18 -8.72 -11.75
C VAL A 10 4.05 -9.30 -13.18
N PRO A 11 4.93 -10.23 -13.59
CA PRO A 11 4.89 -10.84 -14.91
C PRO A 11 3.53 -11.50 -15.17
N THR A 12 3.09 -11.45 -16.42
CA THR A 12 1.72 -11.79 -16.85
C THR A 12 1.29 -13.18 -16.37
N ASP A 13 2.21 -14.13 -16.39
CA ASP A 13 1.99 -15.54 -16.01
C ASP A 13 1.79 -15.74 -14.49
N LYS A 14 2.19 -14.76 -13.68
CA LYS A 14 2.13 -14.81 -12.20
C LYS A 14 1.24 -13.73 -11.59
N ARG A 15 0.49 -12.99 -12.42
CA ARG A 15 -0.43 -11.92 -11.97
C ARG A 15 -1.46 -12.42 -10.96
N GLY A 16 -1.93 -13.67 -11.09
CA GLY A 16 -2.85 -14.28 -10.12
C GLY A 16 -2.28 -14.32 -8.71
N THR A 17 -1.02 -14.75 -8.56
CA THR A 17 -0.31 -14.80 -7.27
C THR A 17 -0.03 -13.40 -6.73
N GLY A 18 0.40 -12.46 -7.59
CA GLY A 18 0.65 -11.08 -7.18
C GLY A 18 -0.60 -10.36 -6.64
N LEU A 19 -1.75 -10.58 -7.29
CA LEU A 19 -3.03 -10.07 -6.80
C LEU A 19 -3.48 -10.76 -5.50
N GLY A 20 -3.23 -12.07 -5.37
CA GLY A 20 -3.51 -12.84 -4.16
C GLY A 20 -2.73 -12.35 -2.94
N ILE A 21 -1.41 -12.17 -3.06
CA ILE A 21 -0.54 -11.66 -1.97
C ILE A 21 -1.00 -10.27 -1.53
N ARG A 22 -1.34 -9.40 -2.48
CA ARG A 22 -1.85 -8.06 -2.15
C ARG A 22 -3.18 -8.14 -1.40
N SER A 23 -4.11 -8.98 -1.86
CA SER A 23 -5.39 -9.18 -1.19
C SER A 23 -5.17 -9.65 0.25
N LEU A 24 -4.27 -10.61 0.44
CA LEU A 24 -3.89 -11.11 1.76
C LEU A 24 -3.25 -10.02 2.65
N ALA A 25 -2.32 -9.23 2.12
CA ALA A 25 -1.72 -8.12 2.86
C ALA A 25 -2.78 -7.08 3.28
N THR A 26 -3.73 -6.80 2.39
CA THR A 26 -4.83 -5.86 2.66
C THR A 26 -5.79 -6.41 3.72
N SER A 27 -6.15 -7.69 3.64
CA SER A 27 -7.06 -8.31 4.61
C SER A 27 -6.42 -8.47 5.99
N LEU A 28 -5.14 -8.82 6.05
CA LEU A 28 -4.37 -8.88 7.30
C LEU A 28 -4.23 -7.50 7.94
N GLY A 29 -3.89 -6.48 7.15
CA GLY A 29 -3.81 -5.10 7.64
C GLY A 29 -5.16 -4.59 8.16
N THR A 30 -6.26 -4.89 7.46
CA THR A 30 -7.61 -4.48 7.88
C THR A 30 -8.05 -5.20 9.16
N THR A 31 -7.85 -6.52 9.23
CA THR A 31 -8.19 -7.32 10.42
C THR A 31 -7.35 -6.89 11.63
N GLY A 32 -6.04 -6.71 11.44
CA GLY A 32 -5.14 -6.20 12.47
C GLY A 32 -5.54 -4.80 12.94
N GLY A 33 -5.93 -3.92 12.01
CA GLY A 33 -6.45 -2.59 12.31
C GLY A 33 -7.71 -2.62 13.18
N PHE A 34 -8.65 -3.54 12.93
CA PHE A 34 -9.82 -3.72 13.80
C PHE A 34 -9.48 -4.22 15.20
N ILE A 35 -8.56 -5.19 15.31
CA ILE A 35 -8.11 -5.69 16.61
C ILE A 35 -7.44 -4.57 17.41
N LEU A 36 -6.56 -3.80 16.78
CA LEU A 36 -5.93 -2.64 17.41
C LEU A 36 -6.96 -1.58 17.80
N GLY A 37 -7.91 -1.26 16.91
CA GLY A 37 -9.03 -0.36 17.21
C GLY A 37 -9.80 -0.76 18.45
N PHE A 38 -10.13 -2.05 18.58
CA PHE A 38 -10.80 -2.59 19.76
C PHE A 38 -9.96 -2.45 21.03
N VAL A 39 -8.68 -2.87 20.98
CA VAL A 39 -7.77 -2.79 22.14
C VAL A 39 -7.57 -1.36 22.61
N PHE A 40 -7.30 -0.43 21.70
CA PHE A 40 -7.07 0.97 22.04
C PHE A 40 -8.33 1.62 22.62
N THR A 41 -9.52 1.33 22.07
CA THR A 41 -10.77 1.86 22.61
C THR A 41 -11.01 1.41 24.06
N ILE A 42 -10.67 0.17 24.41
CA ILE A 42 -10.80 -0.34 25.78
C ILE A 42 -9.76 0.30 26.71
N VAL A 43 -8.51 0.41 26.27
CA VAL A 43 -7.40 0.92 27.10
C VAL A 43 -7.57 2.41 27.39
N PHE A 44 -7.87 3.21 26.37
CA PHE A 44 -7.94 4.66 26.50
C PHE A 44 -9.34 5.14 26.95
N LYS A 45 -10.36 4.27 26.90
CA LYS A 45 -11.78 4.57 27.21
C LYS A 45 -12.34 5.79 26.45
N ASP A 46 -11.63 6.21 25.41
CA ASP A 46 -11.93 7.37 24.60
C ASP A 46 -11.65 7.03 23.14
N LEU A 47 -12.67 7.23 22.32
CA LEU A 47 -12.64 6.88 20.90
C LEU A 47 -11.82 7.89 20.09
N GLY A 48 -11.82 9.16 20.49
CA GLY A 48 -11.07 10.23 19.82
C GLY A 48 -9.56 10.03 19.97
N ILE A 49 -9.10 9.70 21.17
CA ILE A 49 -7.68 9.42 21.43
C ILE A 49 -7.22 8.18 20.63
N SER A 50 -8.03 7.12 20.63
CA SER A 50 -7.75 5.90 19.86
C SER A 50 -7.65 6.18 18.36
N PHE A 51 -8.54 7.02 17.83
CA PHE A 51 -8.50 7.45 16.43
C PHE A 51 -7.22 8.22 16.10
N ILE A 52 -6.82 9.18 16.93
CA ILE A 52 -5.60 9.97 16.71
C ILE A 52 -4.37 9.06 16.71
N ILE A 53 -4.26 8.13 17.66
CA ILE A 53 -3.11 7.23 17.76
C ILE A 53 -3.02 6.28 16.55
N LEU A 54 -4.16 5.74 16.09
CA LEU A 54 -4.17 4.82 14.94
C LEU A 54 -4.01 5.54 13.59
N SER A 55 -4.40 6.82 13.51
CA SER A 55 -4.29 7.62 12.28
C SER A 55 -2.95 8.34 12.13
N ALA A 56 -2.27 8.71 13.23
CA ALA A 56 -1.00 9.43 13.17
C ALA A 56 0.10 8.70 12.35
N PRO A 57 0.27 7.36 12.46
CA PRO A 57 1.23 6.63 11.63
C PRO A 57 0.91 6.67 10.12
N LEU A 58 -0.36 6.85 9.73
CA LEU A 58 -0.74 6.97 8.32
C LEU A 58 -0.15 8.23 7.68
N LEU A 59 0.17 9.27 8.46
CA LEU A 59 0.84 10.46 7.96
C LEU A 59 2.25 10.16 7.44
N ILE A 60 2.91 9.13 7.99
CA ILE A 60 4.23 8.68 7.50
C ILE A 60 4.13 8.22 6.03
N ASN A 61 2.97 7.69 5.61
CA ASN A 61 2.76 7.32 4.21
C ASN A 61 2.89 8.51 3.26
N ILE A 62 2.55 9.73 3.69
CA ILE A 62 2.70 10.94 2.87
C ILE A 62 4.17 11.17 2.49
N ILE A 63 5.10 10.82 3.38
CA ILE A 63 6.56 10.94 3.14
C ILE A 63 7.10 9.70 2.41
N LEU A 64 6.60 8.51 2.73
CA LEU A 64 7.05 7.26 2.14
C LEU A 64 6.64 7.12 0.67
N ILE A 65 5.44 7.56 0.29
CA ILE A 65 4.91 7.46 -1.08
C ILE A 65 5.86 8.13 -2.09
N PRO A 66 6.23 9.41 -2.01
CA PRO A 66 7.12 10.02 -2.99
C PRO A 66 8.54 9.44 -2.96
N LYS A 67 9.00 8.92 -1.81
CA LYS A 67 10.35 8.34 -1.67
C LYS A 67 10.47 6.96 -2.31
N PHE A 68 9.44 6.11 -2.16
CA PHE A 68 9.49 4.70 -2.55
C PHE A 68 8.62 4.38 -3.76
N VAL A 69 7.53 5.10 -3.94
CA VAL A 69 6.67 5.02 -5.12
C VAL A 69 7.07 6.19 -6.02
N LYS A 70 8.17 6.02 -6.77
CA LYS A 70 8.41 6.86 -7.94
C LYS A 70 7.26 6.60 -8.90
N GLU A 71 6.31 7.54 -8.97
CA GLU A 71 5.27 7.45 -9.99
C GLU A 71 5.94 7.39 -11.37
N THR A 72 5.63 6.38 -12.17
CA THR A 72 5.85 6.37 -13.62
C THR A 72 4.92 7.36 -14.34
N LYS A 73 4.39 8.36 -13.65
CA LYS A 73 3.67 9.48 -14.26
C LYS A 73 4.70 10.55 -14.60
N GLY A 74 5.18 10.50 -15.85
CA GLY A 74 6.09 11.49 -16.41
C GLY A 74 7.36 10.90 -17.02
N THR A 75 7.65 9.62 -16.81
CA THR A 75 8.68 8.92 -17.58
C THR A 75 8.06 8.45 -18.89
N ASP A 76 8.56 8.95 -20.01
CA ASP A 76 8.11 8.56 -21.33
C ASP A 76 8.30 7.04 -21.50
N LEU A 77 7.22 6.30 -21.71
CA LEU A 77 7.23 4.84 -21.85
C LEU A 77 8.15 4.41 -23.01
N SER A 78 8.40 5.32 -23.96
CA SER A 78 9.35 5.16 -25.06
C SER A 78 10.80 4.94 -24.60
N GLU A 79 11.26 5.55 -23.49
CA GLU A 79 12.61 5.34 -22.97
C GLU A 79 12.80 3.96 -22.35
N VAL A 80 11.73 3.37 -21.80
CA VAL A 80 11.79 2.06 -21.14
C VAL A 80 11.85 0.93 -22.18
N GLU A 81 11.15 1.07 -23.31
CA GLU A 81 11.17 0.08 -24.39
C GLU A 81 12.53 0.03 -25.11
N LEU A 82 13.19 1.18 -25.27
CA LEU A 82 14.49 1.32 -25.94
C LEU A 82 15.63 0.67 -25.13
N ARG A 83 15.52 0.65 -23.80
CA ARG A 83 16.51 0.04 -22.89
C ARG A 83 16.43 -1.48 -22.79
N LEU A 84 15.31 -2.07 -23.19
CA LEU A 84 15.08 -3.52 -23.16
C LEU A 84 15.37 -4.20 -24.51
N LYS A 85 15.49 -3.40 -25.58
CA LYS A 85 15.85 -3.86 -26.94
C LYS A 85 17.31 -3.58 -27.33
N GLY A 86 18.10 -3.04 -26.40
CA GLY A 86 19.54 -2.78 -26.56
C GLY A 86 20.41 -3.83 -25.90
#